data_AF-A0A0W0VZ02-F1
#
_entry.id   AF-A0A0W0VZ02-F1
#
_cell.length_a   1.000
_cell.length_b   1.000
_cell.length_c   1.000
_cell.angle_alpha   90.00
_cell.angle_beta   90.00
_cell.angle_gamma   90.00
#
_symmetry.space_group_name_H-M   'P 1'
#
loop_
_entity.id
_entity.type
_entity.pdbx_description
1 polymer ?
#
loop_
_entity_poly.entity_id
_entity_poly.type
_entity_poly.pdbx_seq_one_letter_code
_entity_poly.pdbx_strand_id
1 'polypeptide(L)'
;MWSRLGIFIKPVLTGTIGAGAAYLTQQAVEYKEFHKKMEDFSPTQELPERPVVVADKKEWFVVGRQSPGYVRDPQKNPKHHLFDKIKQSPLLIQGLGTHMDNEKHYELLPGSDFETVPFTQDPKAPKVVIKPEQMIGKELHKIEDDEQFEVSFARKQAFAKETNKKSPFFHSSFALRKVTEERPASSGSVVISGLEAKKWIEDINETICKPQHCTMYTSNCYSAGIYGTGSLVQIIDARVGGDEKKKSDDIKSIADVATKVALDNFGRGVSNNPVVNVQMTSTLPKILAKHGLLQTEKEKTEEHQTKPPSNS
;
A
#
# COMPACT_ATOMS: atom_id res chain seq x y z
N MET A 1 -55.60 1.32 -41.26
CA MET A 1 -54.78 2.51 -40.93
C MET A 1 -54.35 2.36 -39.48
N TRP A 2 -53.10 1.95 -39.24
CA TRP A 2 -52.03 2.84 -38.70
C TRP A 2 -52.38 3.32 -37.28
N SER A 3 -51.62 3.06 -36.22
CA SER A 3 -50.16 3.03 -36.12
C SER A 3 -49.70 2.31 -34.83
N ARG A 4 -48.62 1.54 -34.98
CA ARG A 4 -47.73 1.10 -33.91
C ARG A 4 -47.00 2.32 -33.31
N LEU A 5 -47.18 2.59 -32.02
CA LEU A 5 -46.29 3.38 -31.16
C LEU A 5 -46.30 2.68 -29.79
N GLY A 6 -45.21 2.36 -29.10
CA GLY A 6 -43.79 2.55 -29.34
C GLY A 6 -43.08 1.75 -28.24
N ILE A 7 -42.74 0.50 -28.54
CA ILE A 7 -41.81 -0.33 -27.76
C ILE A 7 -40.41 0.20 -28.05
N PHE A 8 -40.02 1.33 -27.47
CA PHE A 8 -38.65 1.86 -27.61
C PHE A 8 -38.17 2.63 -26.37
N ILE A 9 -38.62 2.23 -25.18
CA ILE A 9 -37.98 2.61 -23.93
C ILE A 9 -37.55 1.31 -23.27
N LYS A 10 -36.24 1.14 -23.03
CA LYS A 10 -35.57 0.03 -22.31
C LYS A 10 -34.91 -1.11 -23.13
N PRO A 11 -34.08 -0.82 -24.15
CA PRO A 11 -32.90 -1.66 -24.41
C PRO A 11 -31.66 -1.11 -23.69
N VAL A 12 -31.58 0.22 -23.51
CA VAL A 12 -30.44 0.88 -22.85
C VAL A 12 -30.38 0.55 -21.36
N LEU A 13 -31.52 0.60 -20.64
CA LEU A 13 -31.57 0.32 -19.20
C LEU A 13 -31.23 -1.15 -18.86
N THR A 14 -31.69 -2.09 -19.69
CA THR A 14 -31.46 -3.54 -19.55
C THR A 14 -30.04 -3.91 -19.95
N GLY A 15 -29.48 -3.26 -20.98
CA GLY A 15 -28.08 -3.38 -21.38
C GLY A 15 -27.11 -2.84 -20.32
N THR A 16 -27.42 -1.71 -19.68
CA THR A 16 -26.60 -1.14 -18.59
C THR A 16 -26.62 -1.99 -17.32
N ILE A 17 -27.76 -2.59 -16.99
CA ILE A 17 -27.87 -3.51 -15.83
C ILE A 17 -27.14 -4.83 -16.13
N GLY A 18 -27.26 -5.37 -17.34
CA GLY A 18 -26.55 -6.56 -17.77
C GLY A 18 -25.02 -6.38 -17.82
N ALA A 19 -24.55 -5.27 -18.40
CA ALA A 19 -23.13 -4.93 -18.45
C ALA A 19 -22.55 -4.66 -17.05
N GLY A 20 -23.30 -3.99 -16.17
CA GLY A 20 -22.90 -3.76 -14.78
C GLY A 20 -22.79 -5.06 -13.97
N ALA A 21 -23.78 -5.96 -14.10
CA ALA A 21 -23.74 -7.27 -13.43
C ALA A 21 -22.62 -8.17 -13.99
N ALA A 22 -22.40 -8.18 -15.31
CA ALA A 22 -21.30 -8.90 -15.94
C ALA A 22 -19.93 -8.37 -15.48
N TYR A 23 -19.76 -7.05 -15.45
CA TYR A 23 -18.55 -6.40 -14.92
C TYR A 23 -18.31 -6.79 -13.45
N LEU A 24 -19.30 -6.67 -12.57
CA LEU A 24 -19.16 -7.06 -11.16
C LEU A 24 -18.86 -8.55 -10.99
N THR A 25 -19.40 -9.41 -11.85
CA THR A 25 -19.13 -10.85 -11.84
C THR A 25 -17.68 -11.13 -12.27
N GLN A 26 -17.23 -10.53 -13.37
CA GLN A 26 -15.84 -10.63 -13.83
C GLN A 26 -14.87 -10.17 -12.74
N GLN A 27 -15.17 -9.03 -12.11
CA GLN A 27 -14.40 -8.48 -11.01
C GLN A 27 -14.32 -9.41 -9.79
N ALA A 28 -15.43 -10.11 -9.48
CA ALA A 28 -15.44 -11.11 -8.42
C ALA A 28 -14.59 -12.35 -8.80
N VAL A 29 -14.58 -12.76 -10.06
CA VAL A 29 -13.75 -13.86 -10.56
C VAL A 29 -12.27 -13.49 -10.52
N GLU A 30 -11.90 -12.34 -11.10
CA GLU A 30 -10.51 -11.82 -11.09
C GLU A 30 -9.97 -11.68 -9.67
N TYR A 31 -10.79 -11.19 -8.73
CA TYR A 31 -10.42 -11.11 -7.33
C TYR A 31 -10.20 -12.50 -6.69
N LYS A 32 -11.08 -13.48 -6.98
CA LYS A 32 -10.91 -14.85 -6.46
C LYS A 32 -9.64 -15.52 -7.01
N GLU A 33 -9.35 -15.35 -8.29
CA GLU A 33 -8.14 -15.87 -8.91
C GLU A 33 -6.88 -15.20 -8.34
N PHE A 34 -6.92 -13.87 -8.15
CA PHE A 34 -5.86 -13.13 -7.49
C PHE A 34 -5.63 -13.66 -6.07
N HIS A 35 -6.70 -13.77 -5.27
CA HIS A 35 -6.63 -14.27 -3.90
C HIS A 35 -5.98 -15.65 -3.83
N LYS A 36 -6.43 -16.59 -4.67
CA LYS A 36 -5.88 -17.95 -4.73
C LYS A 36 -4.38 -17.94 -5.04
N LYS A 37 -3.93 -17.09 -5.96
CA LYS A 37 -2.49 -16.98 -6.28
C LYS A 37 -1.70 -16.39 -5.12
N MET A 38 -2.26 -15.43 -4.37
CA MET A 38 -1.60 -14.80 -3.23
C MET A 38 -1.51 -15.71 -2.00
N GLU A 39 -2.50 -16.58 -1.77
CA GLU A 39 -2.48 -17.56 -0.66
C GLU A 39 -1.27 -18.50 -0.73
N ASP A 40 -0.73 -18.74 -1.91
CA ASP A 40 0.41 -19.62 -2.12
C ASP A 40 1.76 -19.00 -1.71
N PHE A 41 1.79 -17.71 -1.33
CA PHE A 41 3.03 -16.97 -1.09
C PHE A 41 3.52 -17.00 0.35
N SER A 42 2.67 -17.26 1.34
CA SER A 42 3.08 -17.24 2.74
C SER A 42 2.39 -18.32 3.58
N PRO A 43 3.14 -19.13 4.35
CA PRO A 43 2.58 -20.07 5.32
C PRO A 43 1.85 -19.38 6.48
N THR A 44 2.10 -18.09 6.69
CA THR A 44 1.47 -17.34 7.78
C THR A 44 0.48 -16.35 7.20
N GLN A 45 -0.80 -16.73 7.15
CA GLN A 45 -1.89 -15.83 6.72
C GLN A 45 -2.02 -14.59 7.62
N GLU A 46 -1.47 -14.62 8.84
CA GLU A 46 -1.55 -13.53 9.81
C GLU A 46 -0.15 -13.03 10.21
N LEU A 47 0.08 -11.72 10.04
CA LEU A 47 1.25 -11.07 10.61
C LEU A 47 1.15 -11.12 12.15
N PRO A 48 2.26 -11.32 12.87
CA PRO A 48 2.23 -11.41 14.32
C PRO A 48 1.63 -10.13 14.93
N GLU A 49 0.90 -10.29 16.04
CA GLU A 49 0.53 -9.14 16.86
C GLU A 49 1.79 -8.47 17.40
N ARG A 50 1.85 -7.15 17.23
CA ARG A 50 3.03 -6.34 17.56
C ARG A 50 2.61 -5.20 18.49
N PRO A 51 3.44 -4.85 19.48
CA PRO A 51 3.20 -3.65 20.26
C PRO A 51 3.22 -2.41 19.37
N VAL A 52 2.36 -1.45 19.67
CA VAL A 52 2.31 -0.16 18.99
C VAL A 52 3.05 0.86 19.83
N VAL A 53 4.09 1.48 19.26
CA VAL A 53 4.88 2.54 19.90
C VAL A 53 4.77 3.82 19.10
N VAL A 54 4.99 4.97 19.74
CA VAL A 54 5.05 6.27 19.04
C VAL A 54 6.50 6.61 18.75
N ALA A 55 6.79 7.09 17.54
CA ALA A 55 8.12 7.58 17.21
C ALA A 55 8.52 8.73 18.15
N ASP A 56 9.72 8.65 18.71
CA ASP A 56 10.23 9.60 19.70
C ASP A 56 11.28 10.57 19.12
N LYS A 57 11.84 10.27 17.93
CA LYS A 57 12.81 11.10 17.24
C LYS A 57 12.39 11.48 15.82
N LYS A 58 12.92 12.60 15.34
CA LYS A 58 12.75 13.08 13.97
C LYS A 58 13.68 12.38 13.00
N GLU A 59 13.35 11.14 12.66
CA GLU A 59 14.19 10.24 11.87
C GLU A 59 13.45 9.48 10.77
N TRP A 60 12.18 9.80 10.52
CA TRP A 60 11.33 9.06 9.60
C TRP A 60 11.10 9.82 8.29
N PHE A 61 11.55 9.28 7.17
CA PHE A 61 11.16 9.75 5.85
C PHE A 61 9.94 8.96 5.39
N VAL A 62 8.80 9.64 5.17
CA VAL A 62 7.55 8.98 4.75
C VAL A 62 7.22 9.37 3.31
N VAL A 63 7.03 8.38 2.45
CA VAL A 63 6.60 8.54 1.06
C VAL A 63 5.22 7.92 0.86
N GLY A 64 4.46 8.44 -0.10
CA GLY A 64 3.03 8.18 -0.24
C GLY A 64 2.23 9.20 0.55
N ARG A 65 2.30 10.47 0.14
CA ARG A 65 1.59 11.63 0.71
C ARG A 65 2.05 12.04 2.11
N GLN A 66 3.21 12.67 2.18
CA GLN A 66 3.52 13.89 2.97
C GLN A 66 5.03 14.15 2.98
N SER A 67 5.44 14.88 1.95
CA SER A 67 6.75 15.50 1.87
C SER A 67 6.84 16.70 2.87
N PRO A 68 8.05 17.08 3.33
CA PRO A 68 8.43 17.93 4.47
C PRO A 68 7.68 19.21 4.80
N GLY A 69 7.04 19.81 3.79
CA GLY A 69 6.47 21.16 3.88
C GLY A 69 5.08 21.20 4.51
N TYR A 70 4.42 20.05 4.67
CA TYR A 70 3.07 19.95 5.20
C TYR A 70 3.08 19.60 6.69
N VAL A 71 3.83 20.40 7.47
CA VAL A 71 3.63 20.49 8.91
C VAL A 71 2.19 20.97 9.13
N ARG A 72 1.49 20.38 10.11
CA ARG A 72 0.19 20.84 10.64
C ARG A 72 0.35 22.27 11.20
N ASP A 73 0.49 23.26 10.33
CA ASP A 73 0.60 24.67 10.69
C ASP A 73 -0.57 25.42 10.06
N PRO A 74 -1.72 25.48 10.78
CA PRO A 74 -2.90 26.21 10.34
C PRO A 74 -2.63 27.71 10.12
N GLN A 75 -1.57 28.25 10.72
CA GLN A 75 -1.18 29.66 10.56
C GLN A 75 -0.36 29.89 9.29
N LYS A 76 0.53 28.96 8.92
CA LYS A 76 1.33 29.05 7.68
C LYS A 76 0.56 28.63 6.42
N ASN A 77 -0.42 27.73 6.54
CA ASN A 77 -1.23 27.26 5.43
C ASN A 77 -2.73 27.26 5.77
N PRO A 78 -3.38 28.43 5.94
CA PRO A 78 -4.80 28.51 6.31
C PRO A 78 -5.70 28.04 5.16
N LYS A 79 -6.33 26.87 5.32
CA LYS A 79 -7.17 26.21 4.30
C LYS A 79 -8.69 26.38 4.50
N HIS A 80 -9.12 27.34 5.32
CA HIS A 80 -10.55 27.56 5.64
C HIS A 80 -11.44 27.68 4.40
N HIS A 81 -10.94 28.35 3.36
CA HIS A 81 -11.62 28.56 2.08
C HIS A 81 -11.88 27.27 1.27
N LEU A 82 -11.15 26.17 1.53
CA LEU A 82 -11.33 24.89 0.84
C LEU A 82 -12.50 24.08 1.42
N PHE A 83 -12.65 24.09 2.75
CA PHE A 83 -13.82 23.48 3.41
C PHE A 83 -15.11 24.18 3.00
N ASP A 84 -15.07 25.50 2.78
CA ASP A 84 -16.22 26.26 2.31
C ASP A 84 -16.59 25.89 0.86
N LYS A 85 -15.61 25.69 -0.04
CA LYS A 85 -15.86 25.21 -1.41
C LYS A 85 -16.45 23.79 -1.45
N ILE A 86 -15.99 22.89 -0.57
CA ILE A 86 -16.54 21.52 -0.45
C ILE A 86 -18.01 21.57 -0.01
N LYS A 87 -18.35 22.44 0.95
CA LYS A 87 -19.72 22.63 1.45
C LYS A 87 -20.66 23.31 0.44
N GLN A 88 -20.12 24.15 -0.44
CA GLN A 88 -20.90 24.91 -1.44
C GLN A 88 -21.14 24.14 -2.75
N SER A 89 -20.54 22.97 -2.94
CA SER A 89 -20.66 22.19 -4.18
C SER A 89 -21.99 21.42 -4.23
N PRO A 90 -22.73 21.41 -5.37
CA PRO A 90 -24.01 20.69 -5.48
C PRO A 90 -23.87 19.18 -5.27
N LEU A 91 -24.82 18.56 -4.58
CA LEU A 91 -24.85 17.11 -4.24
C LEU A 91 -24.59 16.17 -5.43
N LEU A 92 -24.98 16.54 -6.66
CA LEU A 92 -24.74 15.74 -7.86
C LEU A 92 -23.28 15.81 -8.35
N ILE A 93 -22.62 16.97 -8.16
CA ILE A 93 -21.18 17.17 -8.43
C ILE A 93 -20.34 16.63 -7.27
N GLN A 94 -20.87 16.56 -6.04
CA GLN A 94 -20.26 15.78 -4.96
C GLN A 94 -20.24 14.27 -5.26
N GLY A 95 -21.23 13.77 -6.04
CA GLY A 95 -21.30 12.37 -6.47
C GLY A 95 -20.46 12.01 -7.70
N LEU A 96 -20.27 12.96 -8.64
CA LEU A 96 -19.45 12.77 -9.85
C LEU A 96 -18.00 13.27 -9.68
N GLY A 97 -17.79 14.23 -8.78
CA GLY A 97 -16.48 14.69 -8.33
C GLY A 97 -15.90 13.72 -7.31
N THR A 98 -15.72 12.47 -7.71
CA THR A 98 -14.93 11.52 -6.94
C THR A 98 -13.52 12.08 -6.78
N HIS A 99 -13.15 12.32 -5.53
CA HIS A 99 -11.85 11.99 -4.94
C HIS A 99 -10.56 12.70 -5.42
N MET A 100 -10.39 13.05 -6.69
CA MET A 100 -9.09 13.46 -7.23
C MET A 100 -8.64 14.89 -6.87
N ASP A 101 -9.55 15.83 -6.61
CA ASP A 101 -9.17 17.19 -6.18
C ASP A 101 -9.15 17.37 -4.64
N ASN A 102 -9.90 16.53 -3.89
CA ASN A 102 -9.86 16.55 -2.43
C ASN A 102 -8.53 15.99 -1.87
N GLU A 103 -7.82 15.17 -2.64
CA GLU A 103 -6.57 14.53 -2.22
C GLU A 103 -5.34 15.44 -2.29
N LYS A 104 -5.42 16.61 -2.93
CA LYS A 104 -4.35 17.63 -2.86
C LYS A 104 -4.32 18.36 -1.51
N HIS A 105 -5.35 18.18 -0.67
CA HIS A 105 -5.58 19.05 0.47
C HIS A 105 -5.64 18.38 1.86
N TYR A 106 -5.83 17.06 1.97
CA TYR A 106 -5.82 16.40 3.29
C TYR A 106 -4.43 16.48 3.92
N GLU A 107 -4.35 17.37 4.91
CA GLU A 107 -3.36 17.37 5.97
C GLU A 107 -3.33 16.01 6.68
N LEU A 108 -2.34 15.80 7.55
CA LEU A 108 -2.47 14.81 8.62
C LEU A 108 -3.66 15.23 9.46
N LEU A 109 -4.88 14.83 9.08
CA LEU A 109 -6.05 15.05 9.92
C LEU A 109 -5.71 14.51 11.31
N PRO A 110 -6.07 15.21 12.39
CA PRO A 110 -5.87 14.70 13.74
C PRO A 110 -6.42 13.27 13.84
N GLY A 111 -5.60 12.33 14.32
CA GLY A 111 -5.95 10.91 14.42
C GLY A 111 -5.70 10.06 13.17
N SER A 112 -5.16 10.66 12.10
CA SER A 112 -4.76 9.98 10.86
C SER A 112 -3.22 10.00 10.73
N ASP A 113 -2.54 9.48 11.75
CA ASP A 113 -1.08 9.33 11.76
C ASP A 113 -0.68 8.06 11.00
N PHE A 114 0.57 7.98 10.54
CA PHE A 114 1.05 6.77 9.85
C PHE A 114 1.41 5.70 10.86
N GLU A 115 0.88 4.50 10.67
CA GLU A 115 1.26 3.30 11.41
C GLU A 115 2.11 2.41 10.50
N THR A 116 3.31 2.03 10.93
CA THR A 116 4.16 1.12 10.17
C THR A 116 3.73 -0.34 10.30
N VAL A 117 4.00 -1.09 9.24
CA VAL A 117 4.05 -2.55 9.21
C VAL A 117 5.49 -2.90 8.84
N PRO A 118 6.34 -3.26 9.81
CA PRO A 118 7.77 -3.43 9.57
C PRO A 118 8.03 -4.64 8.68
N PHE A 119 8.98 -4.50 7.75
CA PHE A 119 9.48 -5.63 6.97
C PHE A 119 10.50 -6.40 7.80
N THR A 120 10.02 -7.35 8.61
CA THR A 120 10.86 -8.20 9.45
C THR A 120 10.11 -9.44 9.92
N GLN A 121 10.84 -10.55 10.06
CA GLN A 121 10.35 -11.77 10.69
C GLN A 121 10.37 -11.70 12.23
N ASP A 122 10.99 -10.69 12.84
CA ASP A 122 10.99 -10.56 14.30
C ASP A 122 9.60 -10.15 14.81
N PRO A 123 8.88 -11.01 15.56
CA PRO A 123 7.55 -10.69 16.09
C PRO A 123 7.60 -9.60 17.16
N LYS A 124 8.76 -9.34 17.76
CA LYS A 124 8.93 -8.31 18.80
C LYS A 124 9.13 -6.91 18.23
N ALA A 125 9.47 -6.79 16.95
CA ALA A 125 9.65 -5.49 16.33
C ALA A 125 8.30 -4.74 16.30
N PRO A 126 8.24 -3.54 16.89
CA PRO A 126 6.98 -2.84 17.09
C PRO A 126 6.43 -2.25 15.79
N LYS A 127 5.12 -1.99 15.77
CA LYS A 127 4.55 -1.02 14.83
C LYS A 127 4.80 0.37 15.37
N VAL A 128 5.19 1.29 14.50
CA VAL A 128 5.54 2.65 14.89
C VAL A 128 4.49 3.60 14.36
N VAL A 129 3.92 4.41 15.26
CA VAL A 129 3.08 5.55 14.90
C VAL A 129 3.98 6.76 14.69
N ILE A 130 4.02 7.26 13.46
CA ILE A 130 4.84 8.39 13.04
C ILE A 130 3.95 9.63 12.99
N LYS A 131 4.16 10.56 13.92
CA LYS A 131 3.50 11.86 13.90
C LYS A 131 4.28 12.85 13.03
N PRO A 132 3.65 13.91 12.50
CA PRO A 132 4.30 14.87 11.63
C PRO A 132 5.62 15.43 12.16
N GLU A 133 5.72 15.68 13.46
CA GLU A 133 6.91 16.22 14.11
C GLU A 133 8.12 15.27 14.08
N GLN A 134 7.90 13.96 13.90
CA GLN A 134 8.96 12.96 13.72
C GLN A 134 9.36 12.73 12.25
N MET A 135 8.70 13.39 11.30
CA MET A 135 9.01 13.22 9.89
C MET A 135 10.21 14.09 9.46
N ILE A 136 11.13 13.48 8.72
CA ILE A 136 12.28 14.18 8.14
C ILE A 136 11.79 15.13 7.06
N GLY A 137 12.22 16.38 7.20
CA GLY A 137 11.87 17.49 6.33
C GLY A 137 12.71 17.60 5.04
N LYS A 138 13.24 16.49 4.52
CA LYS A 138 14.16 16.45 3.38
C LYS A 138 13.42 15.97 2.12
N GLU A 139 13.80 16.45 0.94
CA GLU A 139 13.30 15.92 -0.34
C GLU A 139 14.14 14.70 -0.75
N LEU A 140 13.58 13.77 -1.54
CA LEU A 140 14.30 12.55 -1.94
C LEU A 140 15.62 12.84 -2.65
N HIS A 141 15.67 13.81 -3.56
CA HIS A 141 16.89 14.13 -4.29
C HIS A 141 18.02 14.63 -3.38
N LYS A 142 17.68 15.07 -2.17
CA LYS A 142 18.65 15.49 -1.16
C LYS A 142 19.18 14.30 -0.37
N ILE A 143 18.53 13.13 -0.39
CA ILE A 143 19.01 11.92 0.30
C ILE A 143 20.34 11.49 -0.34
N GLU A 144 21.36 11.34 0.50
CA GLU A 144 22.69 10.93 0.05
C GLU A 144 22.67 9.45 -0.34
N ASP A 145 23.50 9.04 -1.29
CA ASP A 145 23.48 7.67 -1.82
C ASP A 145 23.84 6.60 -0.79
N ASP A 146 24.71 6.95 0.16
CA ASP A 146 25.25 6.08 1.20
C ASP A 146 24.40 6.06 2.49
N GLU A 147 23.47 7.01 2.67
CA GLU A 147 22.52 7.02 3.79
C GLU A 147 21.78 5.67 3.85
N GLN A 148 21.67 5.08 5.04
CA GLN A 148 20.99 3.79 5.23
C GLN A 148 19.61 4.00 5.87
N PHE A 149 18.63 3.23 5.41
CA PHE A 149 17.25 3.32 5.86
C PHE A 149 16.66 1.95 6.16
N GLU A 150 16.07 1.78 7.34
CA GLU A 150 15.13 0.68 7.55
C GLU A 150 13.82 0.99 6.85
N VAL A 151 13.31 0.02 6.10
CA VAL A 151 12.10 0.19 5.32
C VAL A 151 10.94 -0.51 6.00
N SER A 152 9.81 0.17 6.07
CA SER A 152 8.53 -0.39 6.47
C SER A 152 7.45 -0.01 5.47
N PHE A 153 6.47 -0.89 5.29
CA PHE A 153 5.19 -0.44 4.78
C PHE A 153 4.54 0.48 5.82
N ALA A 154 3.77 1.46 5.37
CA ALA A 154 3.06 2.37 6.26
C ALA A 154 1.64 2.55 5.77
N ARG A 155 0.72 2.71 6.71
CA ARG A 155 -0.68 2.96 6.40
C ARG A 155 -1.21 4.12 7.22
N LYS A 156 -2.15 4.84 6.63
CA LYS A 156 -2.88 5.92 7.30
C LYS A 156 -4.36 5.74 7.04
N GLN A 157 -5.15 5.77 8.11
CA GLN A 157 -6.60 5.61 8.01
C GLN A 157 -7.23 6.87 7.42
N ALA A 158 -7.93 6.72 6.29
CA ALA A 158 -8.70 7.81 5.68
C ALA A 158 -9.93 8.13 6.53
N PHE A 159 -10.35 9.40 6.58
CA PHE A 159 -11.55 9.85 7.32
C PHE A 159 -11.57 9.46 8.81
N ALA A 160 -10.40 9.30 9.43
CA ALA A 160 -10.29 8.83 10.81
C ALA A 160 -11.03 9.76 11.79
N LYS A 161 -11.01 11.08 11.53
CA LYS A 161 -11.71 12.06 12.35
C LYS A 161 -13.23 11.94 12.22
N GLU A 162 -13.72 11.88 10.99
CA GLU A 162 -15.15 11.84 10.64
C GLU A 162 -15.80 10.53 11.09
N THR A 163 -15.04 9.45 11.14
CA THR A 163 -15.52 8.10 11.49
C THR A 163 -15.17 7.68 12.91
N ASN A 164 -14.56 8.55 13.72
CA ASN A 164 -14.01 8.19 15.04
C ASN A 164 -13.15 6.91 14.99
N LYS A 165 -12.21 6.88 14.03
CA LYS A 165 -11.29 5.76 13.74
C LYS A 165 -11.94 4.45 13.29
N LYS A 166 -13.17 4.49 12.79
CA LYS A 166 -13.89 3.30 12.28
C LYS A 166 -13.84 3.14 10.76
N SER A 167 -13.21 4.08 10.05
CA SER A 167 -13.11 4.00 8.59
C SER A 167 -12.38 2.72 8.16
N PRO A 168 -12.97 1.92 7.25
CA PRO A 168 -12.30 0.74 6.70
C PRO A 168 -11.23 1.11 5.66
N PHE A 169 -11.14 2.40 5.30
CA PHE A 169 -10.31 2.88 4.21
C PHE A 169 -8.93 3.31 4.73
N PHE A 170 -7.89 2.76 4.11
CA PHE A 170 -6.49 3.10 4.39
C PHE A 170 -5.81 3.57 3.12
N HIS A 171 -4.87 4.49 3.28
CA HIS A 171 -3.91 4.82 2.26
C HIS A 171 -2.58 4.11 2.54
N SER A 172 -1.97 3.62 1.47
CA SER A 172 -0.68 2.94 1.49
C SER A 172 0.47 3.90 1.27
N SER A 173 1.54 3.71 2.03
CA SER A 173 2.73 4.55 2.08
C SER A 173 3.94 3.68 2.42
N PHE A 174 5.14 4.27 2.36
CA PHE A 174 6.34 3.66 2.92
C PHE A 174 6.97 4.60 3.93
N ALA A 175 7.52 4.01 4.98
CA ALA A 175 8.25 4.73 6.01
C ALA A 175 9.70 4.21 6.03
N LEU A 176 10.63 5.14 5.92
CA LEU A 176 12.07 4.91 5.87
C LEU A 176 12.67 5.53 7.13
N ARG A 177 13.08 4.72 8.10
CA ARG A 177 13.78 5.22 9.29
C ARG A 177 15.26 5.37 8.97
N LYS A 178 15.82 6.56 9.16
CA LYS A 178 17.26 6.76 9.01
C LYS A 178 18.02 5.94 10.05
N VAL A 179 19.01 5.16 9.59
CA VAL A 179 19.92 4.40 10.44
C VAL A 179 21.12 5.29 10.78
N THR A 180 21.47 5.36 12.07
CA THR A 180 22.65 6.09 12.56
C THR A 180 23.43 5.23 13.54
N GLU A 181 24.63 5.66 13.94
CA GLU A 181 25.43 4.95 14.94
C GLU A 181 24.71 4.89 16.30
N GLU A 182 24.01 5.95 16.68
CA GLU A 182 23.24 6.01 17.93
C GLU A 182 21.93 5.21 17.87
N ARG A 183 21.45 4.92 16.66
CA ARG A 183 20.22 4.15 16.40
C ARG A 183 20.44 3.19 15.22
N PRO A 184 21.17 2.09 15.45
CA PRO A 184 21.44 1.11 14.41
C PRO A 184 20.15 0.46 13.92
N ALA A 185 20.25 -0.26 12.80
CA ALA A 185 19.16 -1.07 12.31
C ALA A 185 18.81 -2.19 13.31
N SER A 186 17.53 -2.46 13.45
CA SER A 186 16.93 -3.55 14.19
C SER A 186 17.33 -4.86 13.54
N SER A 187 17.60 -5.87 14.35
CA SER A 187 17.95 -7.19 13.85
C SER A 187 16.86 -7.73 12.93
N GLY A 188 17.23 -8.21 11.75
CA GLY A 188 16.29 -8.77 10.77
C GLY A 188 15.34 -7.74 10.12
N SER A 189 15.63 -6.44 10.23
CA SER A 189 14.95 -5.42 9.42
C SER A 189 15.52 -5.39 8.00
N VAL A 190 14.66 -5.04 7.05
CA VAL A 190 15.07 -4.72 5.68
C VAL A 190 15.68 -3.33 5.68
N VAL A 191 16.95 -3.24 5.28
CA VAL A 191 17.70 -1.99 5.16
C VAL A 191 18.06 -1.76 3.70
N ILE A 192 17.89 -0.53 3.21
CA ILE A 192 18.30 -0.08 1.87
C ILE A 192 19.17 1.17 1.96
N SER A 193 20.02 1.37 0.94
CA SER A 193 20.75 2.62 0.78
C SER A 193 19.88 3.74 0.22
N GLY A 194 20.33 4.98 0.31
CA GLY A 194 19.68 6.13 -0.29
C GLY A 194 19.64 6.03 -1.82
N LEU A 195 20.67 5.45 -2.44
CA LEU A 195 20.68 5.13 -3.87
C LEU A 195 19.57 4.15 -4.24
N GLU A 196 19.41 3.08 -3.47
CA GLU A 196 18.35 2.08 -3.67
C GLU A 196 16.96 2.69 -3.44
N ALA A 197 16.79 3.52 -2.40
CA ALA A 197 15.55 4.24 -2.13
C ALA A 197 15.17 5.17 -3.27
N LYS A 198 16.15 5.90 -3.83
CA LYS A 198 15.93 6.77 -5.00
C LYS A 198 15.47 5.99 -6.21
N LYS A 199 16.19 4.93 -6.56
CA LYS A 199 15.85 4.04 -7.67
C LYS A 199 14.45 3.44 -7.49
N TRP A 200 14.14 2.98 -6.28
CA TRP A 200 12.87 2.35 -5.95
C TRP A 200 11.69 3.32 -6.10
N ILE A 201 11.79 4.53 -5.54
CA ILE A 201 10.72 5.52 -5.62
C ILE A 201 10.53 6.03 -7.06
N GLU A 202 11.62 6.17 -7.82
CA GLU A 202 11.56 6.56 -9.23
C GLU A 202 10.84 5.51 -10.09
N ASP A 203 11.13 4.22 -9.88
CA ASP A 203 10.43 3.13 -10.55
C ASP A 203 8.92 3.14 -10.26
N ILE A 204 8.52 3.36 -9.01
CA ILE A 204 7.09 3.51 -8.66
C ILE A 204 6.48 4.72 -9.38
N ASN A 205 7.18 5.85 -9.41
CA ASN A 205 6.69 7.08 -10.04
C ASN A 205 6.46 6.88 -11.54
N GLU A 206 7.43 6.32 -12.25
CA GLU A 206 7.34 6.12 -13.70
C GLU A 206 6.30 5.05 -14.06
N THR A 207 6.23 3.95 -13.29
CA THR A 207 5.38 2.81 -13.61
C THR A 207 3.92 3.00 -13.21
N ILE A 208 3.66 3.57 -12.03
CA ILE A 208 2.30 3.70 -11.49
C ILE A 208 1.82 5.15 -11.49
N CYS A 209 2.63 6.06 -10.97
CA CYS A 209 2.14 7.40 -10.63
C CYS A 209 1.98 8.31 -11.86
N LYS A 210 2.95 8.30 -12.77
CA LYS A 210 2.99 9.16 -13.97
C LYS A 210 1.83 8.88 -14.94
N PRO A 211 1.47 7.61 -15.27
CA PRO A 211 0.25 7.32 -16.03
C PRO A 211 -1.05 7.81 -15.37
N GLN A 212 -1.03 7.99 -14.04
CA GLN A 212 -2.15 8.47 -13.24
C GLN A 212 -2.02 9.97 -12.88
N HIS A 213 -1.09 10.69 -13.49
CA HIS A 213 -0.80 12.10 -13.25
C HIS A 213 -0.55 12.45 -11.76
N CYS A 214 0.17 11.56 -11.05
CA CYS A 214 0.54 11.74 -9.65
C CYS A 214 2.01 11.39 -9.39
N THR A 215 2.47 11.51 -8.14
CA THR A 215 3.79 11.04 -7.69
C THR A 215 3.68 10.47 -6.28
N MET A 216 4.65 9.65 -5.86
CA MET A 216 4.77 9.16 -4.49
C MET A 216 4.95 10.28 -3.45
N TYR A 217 5.30 11.50 -3.84
CA TYR A 217 5.37 12.64 -2.92
C TYR A 217 4.01 13.26 -2.64
N THR A 218 3.22 13.41 -3.70
CA THR A 218 1.99 14.20 -3.69
C THR A 218 0.73 13.36 -3.61
N SER A 219 0.83 12.05 -3.86
CA SER A 219 -0.30 11.13 -3.88
C SER A 219 0.05 9.79 -3.21
N ASN A 220 -0.98 9.15 -2.68
CA ASN A 220 -0.91 7.84 -2.04
C ASN A 220 -2.02 6.95 -2.59
N CYS A 221 -1.89 6.57 -3.85
CA CYS A 221 -2.76 5.57 -4.42
C CYS A 221 -2.34 4.19 -3.92
N TYR A 222 -3.34 3.37 -3.58
CA TYR A 222 -3.14 2.02 -3.08
C TYR A 222 -2.28 1.17 -4.03
N SER A 223 -2.47 1.34 -5.34
CA SER A 223 -1.67 0.68 -6.40
C SER A 223 -0.17 0.92 -6.25
N ALA A 224 0.25 2.15 -5.90
CA ALA A 224 1.66 2.49 -5.81
C ALA A 224 2.32 1.85 -4.57
N GLY A 225 1.60 1.78 -3.45
CA GLY A 225 2.06 1.07 -2.26
C GLY A 225 2.19 -0.45 -2.48
N ILE A 226 1.24 -1.08 -3.18
CA ILE A 226 1.31 -2.52 -3.47
C ILE A 226 2.37 -2.83 -4.54
N TYR A 227 2.45 -2.03 -5.60
CA TYR A 227 3.52 -2.19 -6.59
C TYR A 227 4.90 -2.00 -5.95
N GLY A 228 5.03 -1.00 -5.08
CA GLY A 228 6.28 -0.68 -4.41
C GLY A 228 6.83 -1.83 -3.56
N THR A 229 6.01 -2.64 -2.90
CA THR A 229 6.54 -3.82 -2.17
C THR A 229 7.19 -4.82 -3.13
N GLY A 230 6.57 -5.10 -4.27
CA GLY A 230 7.14 -5.96 -5.31
C GLY A 230 8.38 -5.37 -5.99
N SER A 231 8.40 -4.06 -6.21
CA SER A 231 9.58 -3.36 -6.73
C SER A 231 10.75 -3.39 -5.73
N LEU A 232 10.48 -3.25 -4.43
CA LEU A 232 11.50 -3.37 -3.39
C LEU A 232 12.14 -4.76 -3.40
N VAL A 233 11.34 -5.82 -3.54
CA VAL A 233 11.87 -7.19 -3.67
C VAL A 233 12.83 -7.33 -4.86
N GLN A 234 12.53 -6.69 -5.99
CA GLN A 234 13.43 -6.68 -7.15
C GLN A 234 14.75 -5.95 -6.86
N ILE A 235 14.70 -4.84 -6.12
CA ILE A 235 15.90 -4.11 -5.70
C ILE A 235 16.79 -5.00 -4.82
N ILE A 236 16.19 -5.70 -3.84
CA ILE A 236 16.92 -6.62 -2.96
C ILE A 236 17.48 -7.82 -3.74
N ASP A 237 16.70 -8.42 -4.64
CA ASP A 237 17.14 -9.56 -5.46
C ASP A 237 18.32 -9.21 -6.39
N ALA A 238 18.35 -7.98 -6.88
CA ALA A 238 19.39 -7.49 -7.79
C ALA A 238 20.73 -7.17 -7.09
N ARG A 239 20.82 -7.24 -5.76
CA ARG A 239 22.07 -7.02 -5.02
C ARG A 239 23.12 -8.06 -5.40
N VAL A 240 24.26 -7.59 -5.86
CA VAL A 240 25.42 -8.43 -6.21
C VAL A 240 26.35 -8.54 -5.00
N GLY A 241 26.64 -9.77 -4.59
CA GLY A 241 27.45 -10.06 -3.41
C GLY A 241 26.69 -9.87 -2.09
N GLY A 242 27.29 -10.32 -0.99
CA GLY A 242 26.72 -10.24 0.37
C GLY A 242 26.17 -11.57 0.89
N ASP A 243 25.42 -11.48 1.99
CA ASP A 243 24.80 -12.62 2.65
C ASP A 243 23.50 -13.02 1.93
N GLU A 244 23.55 -14.13 1.18
CA GLU A 244 22.38 -14.67 0.46
C GLU A 244 21.26 -15.09 1.40
N LYS A 245 21.58 -15.52 2.63
CA LYS A 245 20.55 -15.84 3.62
C LYS A 245 19.81 -14.56 4.04
N LYS A 246 20.54 -13.49 4.37
CA LYS A 246 19.94 -12.20 4.70
C LYS A 246 19.08 -11.67 3.56
N LYS A 247 19.55 -11.81 2.30
CA LYS A 247 18.78 -11.44 1.10
C LYS A 247 17.46 -12.21 1.01
N SER A 248 17.51 -13.53 1.20
CA SER A 248 16.32 -14.38 1.19
C SER A 248 15.35 -14.01 2.33
N ASP A 249 15.86 -13.79 3.54
CA ASP A 249 15.07 -13.36 4.71
C ASP A 249 14.40 -11.99 4.49
N ASP A 250 15.09 -11.06 3.84
CA ASP A 250 14.56 -9.74 3.47
C ASP A 250 13.45 -9.84 2.43
N ILE A 251 13.67 -10.64 1.37
CA ILE A 251 12.67 -10.90 0.33
C ILE A 251 11.41 -11.52 0.95
N LYS A 252 11.59 -12.51 1.83
CA LYS A 252 10.48 -13.13 2.56
C LYS A 252 9.72 -12.11 3.41
N SER A 253 10.42 -11.28 4.16
CA SER A 253 9.82 -10.25 5.02
C SER A 253 8.99 -9.22 4.25
N ILE A 254 9.44 -8.82 3.07
CA ILE A 254 8.67 -7.91 2.21
C ILE A 254 7.46 -8.65 1.62
N ALA A 255 7.64 -9.88 1.17
CA ALA A 255 6.58 -10.67 0.54
C ALA A 255 5.44 -11.01 1.51
N ASP A 256 5.75 -11.37 2.76
CA ASP A 256 4.74 -11.65 3.79
C ASP A 256 3.84 -10.42 4.03
N VAL A 257 4.45 -9.24 4.14
CA VAL A 257 3.70 -7.98 4.25
C VAL A 257 2.94 -7.69 2.96
N ALA A 258 3.55 -7.85 1.79
CA ALA A 258 2.93 -7.61 0.49
C ALA A 258 1.67 -8.47 0.29
N THR A 259 1.72 -9.74 0.65
CA THR A 259 0.58 -10.65 0.61
C THR A 259 -0.54 -10.17 1.51
N LYS A 260 -0.23 -9.82 2.77
CA LYS A 260 -1.23 -9.32 3.70
C LYS A 260 -1.86 -8.02 3.20
N VAL A 261 -1.04 -7.04 2.85
CA VAL A 261 -1.54 -5.73 2.44
C VAL A 261 -2.22 -5.76 1.09
N ALA A 262 -1.90 -6.69 0.18
CA ALA A 262 -2.61 -6.82 -1.09
C ALA A 262 -4.04 -7.39 -0.90
N LEU A 263 -4.27 -8.17 0.16
CA LEU A 263 -5.56 -8.80 0.47
C LEU A 263 -6.43 -7.95 1.41
N ASP A 264 -5.85 -6.96 2.10
CA ASP A 264 -6.58 -6.09 3.03
C ASP A 264 -7.50 -5.07 2.30
N ASN A 265 -8.83 -5.18 2.47
CA ASN A 265 -9.92 -4.26 2.08
C ASN A 265 -10.00 -3.76 0.60
N PHE A 266 -8.97 -3.93 -0.21
CA PHE A 266 -8.82 -3.35 -1.55
C PHE A 266 -8.13 -4.29 -2.54
N GLY A 267 -8.06 -5.60 -2.29
CA GLY A 267 -7.51 -6.52 -3.30
C GLY A 267 -8.24 -6.47 -4.66
N ARG A 268 -9.48 -5.96 -4.71
CA ARG A 268 -10.17 -5.58 -5.96
C ARG A 268 -9.46 -4.45 -6.74
N GLY A 269 -8.94 -3.43 -6.05
CA GLY A 269 -8.16 -2.37 -6.68
C GLY A 269 -6.81 -2.86 -7.21
N VAL A 270 -6.25 -3.90 -6.59
CA VAL A 270 -5.02 -4.60 -7.06
C VAL A 270 -5.31 -5.44 -8.28
N SER A 271 -6.35 -6.28 -8.24
CA SER A 271 -6.71 -7.19 -9.34
C SER A 271 -7.00 -6.42 -10.64
N ASN A 272 -7.54 -5.21 -10.52
CA ASN A 272 -7.94 -4.37 -11.66
C ASN A 272 -6.81 -3.56 -12.27
N ASN A 273 -5.71 -3.36 -11.54
CA ASN A 273 -4.55 -2.68 -12.09
C ASN A 273 -3.64 -3.72 -12.73
N PRO A 274 -3.55 -3.80 -14.07
CA PRO A 274 -2.83 -4.87 -14.75
C PRO A 274 -1.35 -4.90 -14.38
N VAL A 275 -0.74 -3.74 -14.13
CA VAL A 275 0.68 -3.64 -13.75
C VAL A 275 0.90 -4.19 -12.34
N VAL A 276 0.05 -3.81 -11.39
CA VAL A 276 0.14 -4.32 -10.01
C VAL A 276 -0.20 -5.81 -9.97
N ASN A 277 -1.21 -6.25 -10.72
CA ASN A 277 -1.59 -7.65 -10.84
C ASN A 277 -0.42 -8.49 -11.38
N VAL A 278 0.23 -8.08 -12.47
CA VAL A 278 1.41 -8.79 -13.01
C VAL A 278 2.55 -8.80 -12.00
N GLN A 279 2.80 -7.67 -11.32
CA GLN A 279 3.82 -7.58 -10.29
C GLN A 279 3.60 -8.61 -9.17
N MET A 280 2.37 -8.71 -8.68
CA MET A 280 2.02 -9.58 -7.57
C MET A 280 1.84 -11.04 -7.99
N THR A 281 1.28 -11.34 -9.17
CA THR A 281 0.91 -12.71 -9.56
C THR A 281 1.90 -13.40 -10.50
N SER A 282 2.92 -12.69 -10.99
CA SER A 282 3.91 -13.23 -11.93
C SER A 282 5.34 -12.85 -11.56
N THR A 283 5.63 -11.57 -11.35
CA THR A 283 7.00 -11.11 -11.07
C THR A 283 7.48 -11.56 -9.69
N LEU A 284 6.73 -11.21 -8.63
CA LEU A 284 7.07 -11.58 -7.27
C LEU A 284 7.19 -13.12 -7.08
N PRO A 285 6.26 -13.96 -7.57
CA PRO A 285 6.38 -15.42 -7.48
C PRO A 285 7.64 -15.99 -8.09
N LYS A 286 8.08 -15.46 -9.24
CA LYS A 286 9.32 -15.93 -9.88
C LYS A 286 10.54 -15.67 -9.00
N ILE A 287 10.57 -14.52 -8.32
CA ILE A 287 11.64 -14.18 -7.38
C ILE A 287 11.56 -15.08 -6.14
N LEU A 288 10.36 -15.27 -5.58
CA LEU A 288 10.17 -16.17 -4.44
C LEU A 288 10.60 -17.62 -4.78
N ALA A 289 10.23 -18.11 -5.96
CA ALA A 289 10.63 -19.44 -6.44
C ALA A 289 12.16 -19.56 -6.56
N LYS A 290 12.83 -18.55 -7.12
CA LYS A 290 14.29 -18.48 -7.24
C LYS A 290 14.99 -18.62 -5.88
N HIS A 291 14.37 -18.10 -4.82
CA HIS A 291 14.89 -18.17 -3.43
C HIS A 291 14.35 -19.35 -2.62
N GLY A 292 13.55 -20.24 -3.22
CA GLY A 292 12.95 -21.38 -2.51
C GLY A 292 11.93 -20.98 -1.45
N LEU A 293 11.27 -19.82 -1.62
CA LEU A 293 10.34 -19.23 -0.65
C LEU A 293 8.85 -19.51 -0.94
N LEU A 294 8.54 -20.17 -2.06
CA LEU A 294 7.16 -20.59 -2.36
C LEU A 294 6.85 -21.92 -1.67
N GLN A 295 5.63 -22.05 -1.14
CA GLN A 295 5.15 -23.34 -0.63
C GLN A 295 5.13 -24.39 -1.74
N THR A 296 5.64 -25.58 -1.44
CA THR A 296 5.45 -26.74 -2.32
C THR A 296 4.14 -27.47 -1.97
N GLU A 297 3.52 -28.15 -2.93
CA GLU A 297 2.24 -28.87 -2.72
C GLU A 297 2.29 -29.89 -1.57
N LYS A 298 3.49 -30.38 -1.20
CA LYS A 298 3.69 -31.27 -0.05
C LYS A 298 3.40 -30.58 1.29
N GLU A 299 3.82 -29.32 1.47
CA GLU A 299 3.62 -28.58 2.72
C GLU A 299 2.15 -28.22 2.93
N LYS A 300 1.40 -27.95 1.85
CA LYS A 300 -0.06 -27.72 1.91
C LYS A 300 -0.85 -28.94 2.37
N THR A 301 -0.35 -30.14 2.12
CA THR A 301 -1.03 -31.39 2.48
C THR A 301 -0.85 -31.74 3.96
N GLU A 302 0.29 -31.38 4.55
CA GLU A 302 0.59 -31.62 5.98
C GLU A 302 -0.06 -30.57 6.90
N GLU A 303 -0.18 -29.32 6.46
CA GLU A 303 -0.83 -28.23 7.23
C GLU A 303 -2.36 -28.40 7.30
N HIS A 304 -2.99 -28.99 6.28
CA HIS A 304 -4.42 -29.34 6.32
C HIS A 304 -4.75 -30.57 7.18
N GLN A 305 -3.76 -31.41 7.51
CA GLN A 305 -3.95 -32.55 8.42
C GLN A 305 -3.73 -32.19 9.90
N THR A 306 -3.14 -31.04 10.21
CA THR A 306 -2.79 -30.64 11.58
C THR A 306 -3.76 -29.64 12.21
N LYS A 307 -4.71 -29.06 11.48
CA LYS A 307 -5.84 -28.32 12.07
C LYS A 307 -6.97 -29.28 12.43
N PRO A 308 -7.29 -29.51 13.73
CA PRO A 308 -8.49 -30.27 14.09
C PRO A 308 -9.74 -29.51 13.61
N PRO A 309 -10.82 -30.22 13.24
CA PRO A 309 -12.03 -29.56 12.77
C PRO A 309 -12.54 -28.59 13.83
N SER A 310 -12.74 -27.33 13.44
CA SER A 310 -13.39 -26.34 14.26
C SER A 310 -14.82 -26.78 14.53
N ASN A 311 -15.11 -27.19 15.76
CA ASN A 311 -16.48 -27.40 16.21
C ASN A 311 -17.18 -26.04 16.33
N SER A 312 -18.03 -25.73 15.36
CA SER A 312 -19.17 -24.81 15.50
C SER A 312 -20.14 -25.03 14.35
#